data_AF-A0ABD5DJH9-F1
#
_entry.id   AF-A0ABD5DJH9-F1
#
_cell.length_a   1.000
_cell.length_b   1.000
_cell.length_c   1.000
_cell.angle_alpha   90.00
_cell.angle_beta   90.00
_cell.angle_gamma   90.00
#
_symmetry.space_group_name_H-M   'P 1'
#
loop_
_entity.id
_entity.type
_entity.pdbx_description
1 polymer ?
#
loop_
_entity_poly.entity_id
_entity_poly.type
_entity_poly.pdbx_seq_one_letter_code
_entity_poly.pdbx_strand_id
1 'polypeptide(L)' 'YNLGVKELRSLLGDKAMLALIVFAFTVSVYSSATVMPGSLHLAPIAVADMDKSQLSSRIINAFYRPWFLEPELITADE' A
#
# COMPACT_ATOMS: atom_id res chain seq x y z
N TYR A 1 12.94 -34.73 28.19
CA TYR A 1 12.42 -33.52 27.49
C TYR A 1 13.45 -33.01 26.47
N ASN A 2 13.99 -33.87 25.60
CA ASN A 2 15.10 -33.51 24.68
C ASN A 2 14.71 -33.59 23.20
N LEU A 3 13.42 -33.84 22.92
CA LEU A 3 12.94 -34.05 21.56
C LEU A 3 12.95 -32.75 20.75
N GLY A 4 12.52 -31.63 21.35
CA GLY A 4 12.52 -30.33 20.67
C GLY A 4 13.91 -29.86 20.22
N VAL A 5 14.93 -30.05 21.07
CA VAL A 5 16.33 -29.70 20.73
C VAL A 5 16.85 -30.58 19.58
N LYS A 6 16.45 -31.84 19.52
CA LYS A 6 16.82 -32.77 18.43
C LYS A 6 16.22 -32.32 17.10
N GLU A 7 14.95 -31.91 17.09
CA GLU A 7 14.28 -31.44 15.86
C GLU A 7 14.88 -30.11 15.36
N LEU A 8 15.19 -29.16 16.26
CA LEU A 8 15.89 -27.92 15.91
C LEU A 8 17.27 -28.19 15.30
N ARG A 9 18.01 -29.17 15.85
CA ARG A 9 19.32 -29.55 15.32
C ARG A 9 19.23 -30.22 13.95
N SER A 10 18.18 -31.03 13.74
CA SER A 10 17.87 -31.63 12.45
C SER A 10 17.57 -30.55 11.40
N LEU A 11 16.75 -29.56 11.76
CA LEU A 11 16.39 -28.42 10.91
C LEU A 11 17.61 -27.57 10.54
N LEU A 12 18.56 -27.36 11.46
CA LEU A 12 19.82 -26.65 11.19
C LEU A 12 20.73 -27.38 10.17
N GLY A 13 20.57 -28.70 10.06
CA GLY A 13 21.28 -29.53 9.08
C GLY A 13 20.74 -29.38 7.67
N ASP A 14 19.43 -29.12 7.53
CA ASP A 14 18.77 -28.95 6.23
C ASP A 14 18.95 -27.52 5.69
N LYS A 15 19.88 -27.37 4.75
CA LYS A 15 20.22 -26.08 4.13
C LYS A 15 19.13 -25.52 3.24
N ALA A 16 18.34 -26.39 2.59
CA ALA A 16 17.23 -25.95 1.74
C ALA A 16 16.12 -25.37 2.61
N MET A 17 15.75 -26.06 3.68
CA MET A 17 14.76 -25.56 4.64
C MET A 17 15.18 -24.24 5.29
N LEU A 18 16.44 -24.11 5.73
CA LEU A 18 16.95 -22.86 6.28
C LEU A 18 16.89 -21.71 5.26
N ALA A 19 17.27 -21.96 4.00
CA ALA A 19 17.17 -20.96 2.94
C ALA A 19 15.72 -20.52 2.72
N LEU A 20 14.77 -21.46 2.72
CA LEU A 20 13.34 -21.17 2.61
C LEU A 20 12.83 -20.35 3.80
N ILE A 21 13.27 -20.65 5.03
CA ILE A 21 12.92 -19.88 6.23
C ILE A 21 13.42 -18.44 6.08
N VAL A 22 14.70 -18.24 5.75
CA VAL A 22 15.26 -16.89 5.55
C VAL A 22 14.53 -16.16 4.43
N PHE A 23 14.24 -16.83 3.31
CA PHE A 23 13.47 -16.25 2.22
C PHE A 23 12.06 -15.84 2.66
N ALA A 24 11.33 -16.73 3.35
CA ALA A 24 9.96 -16.50 3.78
C ALA A 24 9.85 -15.40 4.84
N PHE A 25 10.80 -15.31 5.76
CA PHE A 25 10.75 -14.34 6.86
C PHE A 25 11.52 -13.03 6.58
N THR A 26 12.34 -12.98 5.54
CA THR A 26 13.06 -11.76 5.13
C THR A 26 12.55 -11.24 3.80
N VAL A 27 12.79 -11.99 2.71
CA VAL A 27 12.51 -11.52 1.35
C VAL A 27 11.02 -11.37 1.10
N SER A 28 10.21 -12.37 1.47
CA SER A 28 8.76 -12.33 1.26
C SER A 28 8.09 -11.22 2.07
N VAL A 29 8.50 -11.04 3.33
CA VAL A 29 8.00 -9.96 4.21
C VAL A 29 8.42 -8.59 3.68
N TYR A 30 9.69 -8.41 3.32
CA TYR A 30 10.20 -7.17 2.75
C TYR A 30 9.48 -6.80 1.45
N SER A 31 9.30 -7.78 0.56
CA SER A 31 8.57 -7.59 -0.68
C SER A 31 7.11 -7.18 -0.41
N SER A 32 6.43 -7.87 0.51
CA SER A 32 5.03 -7.56 0.83
C SER A 32 4.87 -6.18 1.47
N ALA A 33 5.81 -5.78 2.32
CA ALA A 33 5.80 -4.47 2.97
C ALA A 33 6.15 -3.31 2.01
N THR A 34 7.01 -3.57 1.02
CA THR A 34 7.48 -2.53 0.08
C THR A 34 6.55 -2.35 -1.11
N VAL A 35 5.88 -3.42 -1.54
CA VAL A 35 5.07 -3.44 -2.78
C VAL A 35 3.63 -2.94 -2.56
N MET A 36 3.23 -2.63 -1.33
CA MET A 36 2.03 -1.83 -1.09
C MET A 36 2.41 -0.36 -0.86
N PRO A 37 2.62 0.47 -1.89
CA PRO A 37 2.46 1.90 -1.71
C PRO A 37 1.01 2.11 -1.28
N GLY A 38 0.84 2.44 0.00
CA GLY A 38 -0.47 2.67 0.59
C GLY A 38 -1.26 3.65 -0.26
N SER A 39 -2.51 3.26 -0.56
CA SER A 39 -3.63 4.10 -0.98
C SER A 39 -3.29 5.26 -1.91
N LEU A 40 -3.68 5.20 -3.18
CA LEU A 40 -3.92 6.37 -4.04
C LEU A 40 -2.91 7.52 -3.93
N HIS A 41 -1.80 7.45 -4.68
CA HIS A 41 -0.78 8.50 -4.69
C HIS A 41 -0.98 9.43 -5.87
N LEU A 42 -1.15 10.73 -5.62
CA LEU A 42 -1.31 11.78 -6.64
C LEU A 42 -2.35 11.43 -7.72
N ALA A 43 -3.51 10.92 -7.31
CA ALA A 43 -4.55 10.59 -8.28
C ALA A 43 -5.07 11.86 -8.99
N PRO A 44 -5.11 11.88 -10.33
CA PRO A 44 -5.72 12.96 -11.08
C PRO A 44 -7.24 12.92 -10.86
N ILE A 45 -7.83 14.08 -10.54
CA ILE A 45 -9.26 14.24 -10.31
C ILE A 45 -9.73 15.52 -11.01
N ALA A 46 -10.85 15.42 -11.72
CA ALA A 46 -11.55 16.55 -12.32
C ALA A 46 -12.95 16.64 -11.70
N VAL A 47 -13.42 17.86 -11.41
CA VAL A 47 -14.73 18.09 -10.77
C VAL A 47 -15.57 19.03 -11.63
N ALA A 48 -16.77 18.56 -12.00
CA ALA A 48 -17.80 19.38 -12.62
C ALA A 48 -18.78 19.88 -11.54
N ASP A 49 -18.69 21.15 -11.15
CA ASP A 49 -19.59 21.76 -10.16
C ASP A 49 -20.76 22.47 -10.88
N MET A 50 -21.90 21.78 -10.95
CA MET A 50 -23.11 22.28 -11.62
C MET A 50 -23.82 23.40 -10.85
N ASP A 51 -23.72 23.39 -9.51
CA ASP A 51 -24.52 24.26 -8.64
C ASP A 51 -23.69 25.36 -7.96
N LYS A 52 -22.35 25.34 -8.11
CA LYS A 52 -21.39 26.32 -7.53
C LYS A 52 -21.68 26.65 -6.07
N SER A 53 -22.04 25.62 -5.31
CA SER A 53 -22.49 25.79 -3.93
C SER A 53 -21.31 25.93 -2.98
N GLN A 54 -21.52 26.63 -1.85
CA GLN A 54 -20.48 26.74 -0.81
C GLN A 54 -20.08 25.36 -0.25
N LEU A 55 -21.01 24.39 -0.26
CA LEU A 55 -20.72 23.01 0.14
C LEU A 55 -19.83 22.30 -0.89
N SER A 56 -20.11 22.45 -2.18
CA SER A 56 -19.30 21.90 -3.28
C SER A 56 -17.85 22.34 -3.15
N SER A 57 -17.61 23.64 -2.94
CA SER A 57 -16.26 24.18 -2.75
C SER A 57 -15.53 23.58 -1.55
N ARG A 58 -16.24 23.28 -0.45
CA ARG A 58 -15.62 22.63 0.73
C ARG A 58 -15.24 21.17 0.46
N ILE A 59 -16.02 20.46 -0.33
CA ILE A 59 -15.71 19.08 -0.75
C ILE A 59 -14.51 19.06 -1.70
N ILE A 60 -14.48 19.97 -2.69
CA ILE A 60 -13.37 20.10 -3.64
C ILE A 60 -12.06 20.40 -2.90
N ASN A 61 -12.09 21.33 -1.95
CA ASN A 61 -10.92 21.68 -1.13
C ASN A 61 -10.47 20.56 -0.18
N ALA A 62 -11.24 19.48 -0.01
CA ALA A 62 -10.84 18.32 0.77
C ALA A 62 -9.92 17.36 -0.01
N PHE A 63 -9.77 17.54 -1.33
CA PHE A 63 -8.81 16.80 -2.15
C PHE A 63 -7.46 17.53 -2.13
N TYR A 64 -6.49 17.00 -1.37
CA TYR A 64 -5.15 17.58 -1.25
C TYR A 64 -4.06 16.50 -1.30
N ARG A 65 -2.81 16.94 -1.54
CA ARG A 65 -1.63 16.07 -1.54
C ARG A 65 -1.38 15.46 -0.16
N PRO A 66 -0.83 14.22 -0.06
CA PRO A 66 -0.21 13.40 -1.11
C PRO A 66 -1.18 12.51 -1.91
N TRP A 67 -2.47 12.52 -1.58
CA TRP A 67 -3.44 11.56 -2.09
C TRP A 67 -4.02 11.95 -3.45
N PHE A 68 -4.33 13.23 -3.62
CA PHE A 68 -4.89 13.77 -4.86
C PHE A 68 -4.05 14.93 -5.38
N LEU A 69 -4.03 15.06 -6.70
CA LEU A 69 -3.58 16.31 -7.34
C LEU A 69 -4.64 17.40 -7.12
N GLU A 70 -4.22 18.66 -7.32
CA GLU A 70 -5.14 19.79 -7.28
C GLU A 70 -6.28 19.56 -8.29
N PRO A 71 -7.55 19.57 -7.87
CA PRO A 71 -8.66 19.26 -8.76
C PRO A 71 -8.78 20.28 -9.89
N GLU A 72 -8.88 19.80 -11.12
CA GLU A 72 -9.21 20.65 -12.27
C GLU A 72 -10.73 20.82 -12.35
N LEU A 73 -11.21 22.07 -12.42
CA LEU A 73 -12.63 22.36 -12.58
C LEU A 73 -12.99 22.29 -14.06
N ILE A 74 -13.87 21.35 -14.41
CA ILE A 74 -14.35 21.15 -15.78
C ILE A 74 -15.82 21.56 -15.90
N THR A 75 -16.23 21.98 -17.09
CA THR A 75 -17.65 22.18 -17.41
C THR A 75 -18.29 20.86 -17.84
N ALA A 76 -19.57 20.65 -17.52
CA ALA A 76 -20.29 19.42 -17.86
C ALA A 76 -20.53 19.21 -19.37
N ASP A 77 -20.20 20.21 -20.18
CA ASP A 77 -20.33 20.22 -21.65
C ASP A 77 -19.03 19.84 -22.38
N GLU A 78 -17.97 19.46 -21.66
CA GLU A 78 -16.72 18.85 -22.19
C GLU A 78 -16.62 17.38 -21.81
#